data_AF-A0A3M9XWV5-F1
#
_entry.id   AF-A0A3M9XWV5-F1
#
_cell.length_a   1.000
_cell.length_b   1.000
_cell.length_c   1.000
_cell.angle_alpha   90.00
_cell.angle_beta   90.00
_cell.angle_gamma   90.00
#
_symmetry.space_group_name_H-M   'P 1'
#
loop_
_entity.id
_entity.type
_entity.pdbx_description
1 polymer ?
#
loop_
_entity_poly.entity_id
_entity_poly.type
_entity_poly.pdbx_seq_one_letter_code
_entity_poly.pdbx_strand_id
1 'polypeptide(L)'
;MHYSLLSTAALAFAASVSGYDISTPSDQDGSVWQALAGKDATSFAPRSSSNRPAKRQAGWNPPTSLATPLKQVWDHCLATYADGDLFRFKNYGWDQLIAAQGTINMCVRWESDAVVTEAQRSQIAKVTAAQYQKWFQWLYGYDNFPYTNVKVNIVGWAVRDKALLQGSTAGLDIYTNKDGSGIPECAPACGRFFNQNGDYSRCPGGAARHYDQSLWLTDGMSGGAGGDWGQRIGREYFMGALNSENVHILLHEMGHTYGLDDFYDWTPTGIKNFIMLAGSSQSITEFDGWMLRNWWYELSRKRGWQSGSGGSAPPPAAVTATPTTTRPAATTTRPATTTTARPATTTARPTSTPPATGSGPEVPRWGQCGGSGYTGPTRCVAGSTCTVSNQYYSQCL
;
A
#
# COMPACT_ATOMS: atom_id res chain seq x y z
N MET A 1 -13.35 -54.75 -27.25
CA MET A 1 -14.17 -53.72 -26.57
C MET A 1 -13.52 -53.43 -25.24
N HIS A 2 -12.98 -52.23 -25.04
CA HIS A 2 -12.93 -51.48 -23.77
C HIS A 2 -12.34 -50.10 -24.07
N TYR A 3 -13.15 -49.07 -23.88
CA TYR A 3 -12.79 -47.67 -23.98
C TYR A 3 -12.01 -47.25 -22.72
N SER A 4 -10.99 -46.41 -22.89
CA SER A 4 -10.47 -45.59 -21.79
C SER A 4 -10.25 -44.16 -22.28
N LEU A 5 -10.99 -43.24 -21.67
CA LEU A 5 -10.92 -41.80 -21.86
C LEU A 5 -9.60 -41.27 -21.31
N LEU A 6 -8.90 -40.41 -22.05
CA LEU A 6 -7.89 -39.53 -21.50
C LEU A 6 -8.20 -38.08 -21.85
N SER A 7 -8.49 -37.37 -20.77
CA SER A 7 -8.84 -35.96 -20.63
C SER A 7 -7.73 -35.04 -21.14
N THR A 8 -8.09 -34.08 -21.98
CA THR A 8 -7.23 -32.95 -22.37
C THR A 8 -7.16 -31.97 -21.20
N ALA A 9 -6.11 -32.06 -20.39
CA ALA A 9 -5.79 -31.06 -19.38
C ALA A 9 -5.22 -29.80 -20.07
N ALA A 10 -6.00 -28.71 -20.03
CA ALA A 10 -5.54 -27.38 -20.36
C ALA A 10 -4.48 -26.94 -19.32
N LEU A 11 -3.25 -26.66 -19.77
CA LEU A 11 -2.25 -26.02 -18.94
C LEU A 11 -2.63 -24.55 -18.71
N ALA A 12 -3.07 -24.23 -17.51
CA ALA A 12 -3.11 -22.86 -17.01
C ALA A 12 -1.67 -22.41 -16.71
N PHE A 13 -1.16 -21.44 -17.48
CA PHE A 13 0.04 -20.70 -17.10
C PHE A 13 -0.34 -19.74 -15.96
N ALA A 14 -0.08 -20.14 -14.71
CA ALA A 14 0.00 -19.22 -13.59
C ALA A 14 1.37 -18.52 -13.67
N ALA A 15 1.38 -17.26 -14.14
CA ALA A 15 2.54 -16.40 -13.97
C ALA A 15 2.60 -15.99 -12.49
N SER A 16 3.56 -16.55 -11.76
CA SER A 16 3.91 -16.11 -10.41
C SER A 16 4.60 -14.75 -10.50
N VAL A 17 3.82 -13.67 -10.43
CA VAL A 17 4.35 -12.33 -10.20
C VAL A 17 4.56 -12.20 -8.69
N SER A 18 5.79 -12.46 -8.23
CA SER A 18 6.18 -12.19 -6.84
C SER A 18 6.20 -10.67 -6.65
N GLY A 19 5.21 -10.12 -5.95
CA GLY A 19 5.25 -8.71 -5.54
C GLY A 19 6.44 -8.44 -4.62
N TYR A 20 7.00 -7.24 -4.71
CA TYR A 20 7.96 -6.77 -3.70
C TYR A 20 7.11 -6.19 -2.56
N ASP A 21 6.65 -7.08 -1.68
CA ASP A 21 5.94 -6.68 -0.47
C ASP A 21 6.98 -6.18 0.54
N ILE A 22 7.06 -4.86 0.66
CA ILE A 22 7.96 -4.19 1.62
C ILE A 22 7.25 -4.09 2.98
N SER A 23 5.92 -4.18 3.02
CA SER A 23 5.15 -4.25 4.26
C SER A 23 5.40 -5.59 4.97
N THR A 24 5.80 -5.52 6.23
CA THR A 24 6.00 -6.70 7.05
C THR A 24 4.66 -7.16 7.64
N PRO A 25 4.52 -8.43 8.12
CA PRO A 25 3.28 -8.90 8.75
C PRO A 25 2.79 -8.07 9.95
N SER A 26 3.64 -7.18 10.48
CA SER A 26 3.35 -6.33 11.62
C SER A 26 2.40 -5.17 11.32
N ASP A 27 2.36 -4.63 10.09
CA ASP A 27 1.41 -3.55 9.71
C ASP A 27 -0.04 -4.01 9.77
N GLN A 28 -0.24 -5.31 9.59
CA GLN A 28 -1.55 -5.97 9.63
C GLN A 28 -2.07 -6.14 11.07
N ASP A 29 -1.21 -6.02 12.08
CA ASP A 29 -1.62 -6.03 13.48
C ASP A 29 -2.15 -4.66 13.90
N GLY A 30 -3.48 -4.57 13.97
CA GLY A 30 -4.19 -3.39 14.49
C GLY A 30 -3.70 -2.87 15.85
N SER A 31 -3.00 -3.68 16.65
CA SER A 31 -2.42 -3.27 17.94
C SER A 31 -1.36 -2.17 17.82
N VAL A 32 -0.57 -2.19 16.74
CA VAL A 32 0.47 -1.19 16.47
C VAL A 32 -0.14 0.20 16.33
N TRP A 33 -1.34 0.28 15.75
CA TRP A 33 -2.04 1.53 15.48
C TRP A 33 -2.81 2.09 16.70
N GLN A 34 -2.98 1.30 17.76
CA GLN A 34 -3.77 1.68 18.94
C GLN A 34 -3.20 2.86 19.70
N ALA A 35 -1.88 3.06 19.68
CA ALA A 35 -1.23 4.21 20.31
C ALA A 35 -1.73 5.56 19.76
N LEU A 36 -2.39 5.56 18.59
CA LEU A 36 -2.97 6.73 17.93
C LEU A 36 -4.50 6.77 17.98
N ALA A 37 -5.17 5.74 18.52
CA ALA A 37 -6.62 5.69 18.62
C ALA A 37 -7.15 6.76 19.60
N GLY A 38 -8.15 7.55 19.17
CA GLY A 38 -8.76 8.58 20.01
C GLY A 38 -7.93 9.85 20.24
N LYS A 39 -6.70 9.93 19.71
CA LYS A 39 -6.01 11.21 19.55
C LYS A 39 -6.69 11.91 18.38
N ASP A 40 -7.56 12.89 18.68
CA ASP A 40 -8.24 13.67 17.66
C ASP A 40 -7.25 14.06 16.56
N ALA A 41 -7.60 13.73 15.31
CA ALA A 41 -7.10 14.44 14.14
C ALA A 41 -7.70 15.86 14.23
N THR A 42 -7.23 16.61 15.23
CA THR A 42 -7.59 17.99 15.47
C THR A 42 -7.45 18.71 14.16
N SER A 43 -8.48 19.47 13.82
CA SER A 43 -8.53 20.34 12.65
C SER A 43 -7.40 21.36 12.75
N PHE A 44 -6.18 20.97 12.43
CA PHE A 44 -5.13 21.91 12.16
C PHE A 44 -5.35 22.36 10.72
N ALA A 45 -5.68 23.65 10.58
CA ALA A 45 -5.66 24.30 9.30
C ALA A 45 -4.34 23.94 8.58
N PRO A 46 -4.38 23.67 7.28
CA PRO A 46 -3.24 23.11 6.57
C PRO A 46 -2.05 24.05 6.68
N ARG A 47 -0.95 23.59 7.30
CA ARG A 47 0.38 24.06 6.89
C ARG A 47 0.78 23.32 5.61
N SER A 48 -0.06 23.35 4.58
CA SER A 48 0.26 22.75 3.27
C SER A 48 1.31 23.54 2.48
N SER A 49 1.81 24.65 3.05
CA SER A 49 2.84 25.49 2.43
C SER A 49 4.24 25.31 3.02
N SER A 50 4.45 24.59 4.13
CA SER A 50 5.79 24.50 4.76
C SER A 50 6.71 23.44 4.17
N ASN A 51 6.17 22.41 3.53
CA ASN A 51 6.94 21.22 3.13
C ASN A 51 7.47 21.31 1.69
N ARG A 52 6.92 22.24 0.90
CA ARG A 52 7.41 22.58 -0.44
C ARG A 52 8.57 23.59 -0.31
N PRO A 53 9.71 23.36 -0.98
CA PRO A 53 10.77 24.37 -1.02
C PRO A 53 10.24 25.70 -1.57
N ALA A 54 10.46 26.80 -0.84
CA ALA A 54 10.08 28.15 -1.29
C ALA A 54 10.83 28.58 -2.56
N LYS A 55 12.01 27.98 -2.80
CA LYS A 55 12.81 28.10 -4.02
C LYS A 55 13.19 26.70 -4.49
N ARG A 56 13.42 26.52 -5.80
CA ARG A 56 13.92 25.24 -6.32
C ARG A 56 15.20 24.86 -5.58
N GLN A 57 15.23 23.65 -5.03
CA GLN A 57 16.39 23.09 -4.37
C GLN A 57 17.03 22.07 -5.31
N ALA A 58 18.36 22.06 -5.40
CA ALA A 58 19.11 21.04 -6.13
C ALA A 58 20.01 20.27 -5.16
N GLY A 59 20.19 18.98 -5.42
CA GLY A 59 21.09 18.12 -4.66
C GLY A 59 20.55 17.70 -3.28
N TRP A 60 21.33 16.81 -2.65
CA TRP A 60 21.07 16.30 -1.30
C TRP A 60 21.64 17.27 -0.26
N ASN A 61 20.77 17.90 0.52
CA ASN A 61 21.14 18.82 1.59
C ASN A 61 20.08 18.84 2.70
N PRO A 62 19.95 17.76 3.51
CA PRO A 62 19.04 17.73 4.63
C PRO A 62 19.49 18.64 5.78
N PRO A 63 18.60 19.04 6.71
CA PRO A 63 18.97 19.69 7.96
C PRO A 63 20.04 18.88 8.70
N THR A 64 21.02 19.57 9.30
CA THR A 64 22.15 18.91 9.99
C THR A 64 21.69 17.94 11.09
N SER A 65 20.60 18.25 11.79
CA SER A 65 20.01 17.39 12.81
C SER A 65 19.45 16.07 12.24
N LEU A 66 19.09 16.04 10.95
CA LEU A 66 18.53 14.86 10.29
C LEU A 66 19.56 14.09 9.45
N ALA A 67 20.72 14.69 9.15
CA ALA A 67 21.73 14.09 8.26
C ALA A 67 22.19 12.69 8.75
N THR A 68 22.52 12.56 10.03
CA THR A 68 22.93 11.27 10.63
C THR A 68 21.82 10.22 10.59
N PRO A 69 20.61 10.46 11.13
CA PRO A 69 19.56 9.45 11.10
C PRO A 69 19.10 9.09 9.68
N LEU A 70 19.08 10.05 8.73
CA LEU A 70 18.76 9.76 7.32
C LEU A 70 19.81 8.85 6.67
N LYS A 71 21.09 9.06 6.98
CA LYS A 71 22.15 8.16 6.50
C LYS A 71 21.97 6.75 7.06
N GLN A 72 21.65 6.62 8.35
CA GLN A 72 21.42 5.32 8.98
C GLN A 72 20.27 4.56 8.31
N VAL A 73 19.15 5.25 8.04
CA VAL A 73 18.02 4.66 7.30
C VAL A 73 18.46 4.20 5.91
N TRP A 74 19.16 5.04 5.16
CA TRP A 74 19.59 4.67 3.81
C TRP A 74 20.55 3.49 3.77
N ASP A 75 21.54 3.48 4.67
CA ASP A 75 22.46 2.37 4.82
C ASP A 75 21.71 1.08 5.20
N HIS A 76 20.68 1.18 6.06
CA HIS A 76 19.81 0.06 6.42
C HIS A 76 19.03 -0.46 5.22
N CYS A 77 18.33 0.40 4.46
CA CYS A 77 17.61 -0.01 3.25
C CYS A 77 18.55 -0.74 2.27
N LEU A 78 19.75 -0.20 2.03
CA LEU A 78 20.74 -0.82 1.15
C LEU A 78 21.18 -2.19 1.65
N ALA A 79 21.34 -2.38 2.97
CA ALA A 79 21.74 -3.65 3.56
C ALA A 79 20.63 -4.69 3.51
N THR A 80 19.39 -4.31 3.86
CA THR A 80 18.21 -5.20 3.87
C THR A 80 17.93 -5.80 2.50
N TYR A 81 18.16 -5.03 1.42
CA TYR A 81 17.90 -5.46 0.05
C TYR A 81 19.19 -5.72 -0.77
N ALA A 82 20.33 -5.89 -0.09
CA ALA A 82 21.65 -6.08 -0.72
C ALA A 82 21.73 -7.34 -1.61
N ASP A 83 20.99 -8.40 -1.25
CA ASP A 83 21.04 -9.70 -1.94
C ASP A 83 20.19 -9.77 -3.23
N GLY A 84 19.52 -8.68 -3.63
CA GLY A 84 18.56 -8.72 -4.75
C GLY A 84 18.42 -7.45 -5.59
N ASP A 85 19.18 -6.40 -5.27
CA ASP A 85 19.33 -5.13 -6.00
C ASP A 85 18.08 -4.22 -5.95
N LEU A 86 18.04 -3.41 -4.89
CA LEU A 86 17.15 -2.25 -4.69
C LEU A 86 16.93 -1.42 -5.97
N PHE A 87 17.92 -1.36 -6.86
CA PHE A 87 17.83 -0.62 -8.12
C PHE A 87 17.47 -1.49 -9.33
N ARG A 88 17.47 -2.82 -9.24
CA ARG A 88 16.92 -3.71 -10.29
C ARG A 88 15.41 -3.71 -10.29
N PHE A 89 14.75 -3.57 -9.14
CA PHE A 89 13.30 -3.50 -9.09
C PHE A 89 12.81 -2.26 -9.85
N LYS A 90 11.87 -2.42 -10.78
CA LYS A 90 11.46 -1.40 -11.78
C LYS A 90 9.98 -1.06 -11.76
N ASN A 91 9.34 -1.32 -10.61
CA ASN A 91 7.93 -1.04 -10.44
C ASN A 91 7.60 -0.25 -9.17
N TYR A 92 8.58 0.43 -8.55
CA TYR A 92 8.26 1.37 -7.46
C TYR A 92 7.24 2.40 -7.95
N GLY A 93 6.50 3.03 -7.03
CA GLY A 93 5.65 4.17 -7.34
C GLY A 93 6.37 5.26 -8.13
N TRP A 94 7.69 5.40 -7.95
CA TRP A 94 8.57 6.23 -8.77
C TRP A 94 8.55 5.86 -10.26
N ASP A 95 8.79 4.59 -10.60
CA ASP A 95 8.82 4.09 -11.98
C ASP A 95 7.42 4.18 -12.62
N GLN A 96 6.38 3.94 -11.82
CA GLN A 96 4.99 4.10 -12.26
C GLN A 96 4.69 5.55 -12.62
N LEU A 97 5.02 6.48 -11.72
CA LEU A 97 4.80 7.91 -11.91
C LEU A 97 5.54 8.48 -13.13
N ILE A 98 6.78 8.04 -13.37
CA ILE A 98 7.55 8.47 -14.53
C ILE A 98 6.94 7.92 -15.83
N ALA A 99 6.59 6.63 -15.85
CA ALA A 99 5.96 6.00 -17.01
C ALA A 99 4.57 6.60 -17.34
N ALA A 100 3.80 6.95 -16.31
CA ALA A 100 2.47 7.56 -16.44
C ALA A 100 2.52 9.11 -16.50
N GLN A 101 3.70 9.70 -16.71
CA GLN A 101 3.89 11.14 -16.95
C GLN A 101 3.24 12.04 -15.87
N GLY A 102 3.41 11.69 -14.60
CA GLY A 102 2.92 12.50 -13.49
C GLY A 102 1.45 12.22 -13.13
N THR A 103 0.91 11.11 -13.60
CA THR A 103 -0.42 10.62 -13.21
C THR A 103 -0.29 9.28 -12.48
N ILE A 104 -1.22 9.02 -11.56
CA ILE A 104 -1.44 7.73 -10.92
C ILE A 104 -2.91 7.41 -11.08
N ASN A 105 -3.22 6.41 -11.89
CA ASN A 105 -4.56 5.86 -12.00
C ASN A 105 -4.73 4.71 -11.02
N MET A 106 -5.80 4.75 -10.24
CA MET A 106 -6.08 3.75 -9.22
C MET A 106 -7.35 2.99 -9.54
N CYS A 107 -7.36 1.70 -9.20
CA CYS A 107 -8.58 0.91 -9.19
C CYS A 107 -8.92 0.48 -7.75
N VAL A 108 -10.16 0.74 -7.33
CA VAL A 108 -10.60 0.35 -5.98
C VAL A 108 -11.02 -1.11 -5.98
N ARG A 109 -10.50 -1.88 -5.04
CA ARG A 109 -10.96 -3.25 -4.75
C ARG A 109 -11.83 -3.19 -3.49
N TRP A 110 -13.14 -3.19 -3.68
CA TRP A 110 -14.12 -3.11 -2.60
C TRP A 110 -14.41 -4.51 -2.07
N GLU A 111 -13.63 -4.93 -1.08
CA GLU A 111 -13.78 -6.22 -0.42
C GLU A 111 -14.76 -6.09 0.75
N SER A 112 -16.01 -5.81 0.40
CA SER A 112 -17.10 -5.66 1.34
C SER A 112 -18.45 -5.94 0.67
N ASP A 113 -19.42 -6.37 1.46
CA ASP A 113 -20.83 -6.48 1.07
C ASP A 113 -21.62 -5.19 1.39
N ALA A 114 -20.97 -4.19 1.98
CA ALA A 114 -21.59 -2.89 2.20
C ALA A 114 -21.81 -2.16 0.87
N VAL A 115 -22.96 -1.51 0.76
CA VAL A 115 -23.25 -0.60 -0.33
C VAL A 115 -22.36 0.64 -0.24
N VAL A 116 -21.92 1.14 -1.40
CA VAL A 116 -21.22 2.42 -1.54
C VAL A 116 -21.95 3.30 -2.55
N THR A 117 -22.29 4.52 -2.13
CA THR A 117 -22.98 5.51 -2.96
C THR A 117 -21.99 6.28 -3.85
N GLU A 118 -22.49 6.91 -4.91
CA GLU A 118 -21.69 7.78 -5.79
C GLU A 118 -21.00 8.92 -5.02
N ALA A 119 -21.69 9.53 -4.05
CA ALA A 119 -21.12 10.57 -3.19
C ALA A 119 -19.96 10.02 -2.34
N GLN A 120 -20.11 8.83 -1.77
CA GLN A 120 -19.02 8.16 -1.05
C GLN A 120 -17.85 7.83 -1.96
N ARG A 121 -18.09 7.27 -3.17
CA ARG A 121 -17.01 7.01 -4.14
C ARG A 121 -16.27 8.27 -4.53
N SER A 122 -16.99 9.37 -4.73
CA SER A 122 -16.39 10.68 -5.03
C SER A 122 -15.55 11.20 -3.86
N GLN A 123 -16.02 11.03 -2.63
CA GLN A 123 -15.25 11.39 -1.43
C GLN A 123 -14.01 10.51 -1.26
N ILE A 124 -14.11 9.21 -1.50
CA ILE A 124 -12.97 8.27 -1.50
C ILE A 124 -11.91 8.76 -2.49
N ALA A 125 -12.29 9.06 -3.75
CA ALA A 125 -11.36 9.59 -4.75
C ALA A 125 -10.67 10.88 -4.30
N LYS A 126 -11.44 11.82 -3.74
CA LYS A 126 -10.92 13.10 -3.24
C LYS A 126 -9.94 12.91 -2.08
N VAL A 127 -10.30 12.09 -1.09
CA VAL A 127 -9.47 11.83 0.10
C VAL A 127 -8.18 11.12 -0.29
N THR A 128 -8.27 10.06 -1.11
CA THR A 128 -7.10 9.34 -1.61
C THR A 128 -6.14 10.30 -2.33
N ALA A 129 -6.63 11.09 -3.28
CA ALA A 129 -5.81 12.08 -3.98
C ALA A 129 -5.17 13.10 -3.02
N ALA A 130 -5.90 13.56 -2.02
CA ALA A 130 -5.39 14.49 -1.01
C ALA A 130 -4.27 13.86 -0.15
N GLN A 131 -4.36 12.57 0.21
CA GLN A 131 -3.31 11.89 0.97
C GLN A 131 -2.02 11.75 0.16
N TYR A 132 -2.09 11.39 -1.14
CA TYR A 132 -0.90 11.39 -2.01
C TYR A 132 -0.24 12.77 -2.11
N GLN A 133 -1.03 13.85 -2.16
CA GLN A 133 -0.45 15.19 -2.23
C GLN A 133 0.40 15.53 -1.00
N LYS A 134 0.10 14.98 0.18
CA LYS A 134 0.91 15.21 1.39
C LYS A 134 2.33 14.65 1.24
N TRP A 135 2.50 13.53 0.52
CA TRP A 135 3.81 13.03 0.13
C TRP A 135 4.44 13.87 -0.99
N PHE A 136 3.73 14.09 -2.10
CA PHE A 136 4.31 14.77 -3.28
C PHE A 136 4.67 16.24 -3.08
N GLN A 137 4.04 16.93 -2.12
CA GLN A 137 4.42 18.30 -1.76
C GLN A 137 5.89 18.42 -1.32
N TRP A 138 6.49 17.35 -0.79
CA TRP A 138 7.91 17.31 -0.45
C TRP A 138 8.84 17.35 -1.67
N LEU A 139 8.35 16.94 -2.84
CA LEU A 139 9.14 16.79 -4.05
C LEU A 139 8.99 17.95 -5.04
N TYR A 140 7.88 18.68 -5.00
CA TYR A 140 7.64 19.75 -5.97
C TYR A 140 8.71 20.85 -5.89
N GLY A 141 9.53 20.94 -6.93
CA GLY A 141 10.66 21.87 -6.99
C GLY A 141 11.94 21.38 -6.31
N TYR A 142 11.98 20.13 -5.86
CA TYR A 142 13.17 19.49 -5.30
C TYR A 142 13.90 18.66 -6.36
N ASP A 143 15.21 18.87 -6.49
CA ASP A 143 16.19 18.03 -7.18
C ASP A 143 15.75 17.50 -8.55
N ASN A 144 15.34 18.41 -9.43
CA ASN A 144 14.85 18.13 -10.78
C ASN A 144 13.64 17.19 -10.86
N PHE A 145 12.87 17.04 -9.77
CA PHE A 145 11.58 16.35 -9.85
C PHE A 145 10.70 17.01 -10.93
N PRO A 146 10.23 16.25 -11.93
CA PRO A 146 9.75 16.83 -13.19
C PRO A 146 8.33 17.38 -13.09
N TYR A 147 7.61 17.07 -12.01
CA TYR A 147 6.20 17.43 -11.85
C TYR A 147 6.02 18.56 -10.84
N THR A 148 5.04 19.42 -11.10
CA THR A 148 4.58 20.45 -10.16
C THR A 148 3.22 20.10 -9.55
N ASN A 149 2.57 19.07 -10.09
CA ASN A 149 1.31 18.53 -9.62
C ASN A 149 1.14 17.11 -10.17
N VAL A 150 1.26 16.10 -9.32
CA VAL A 150 0.90 14.71 -9.65
C VAL A 150 -0.61 14.56 -9.58
N LYS A 151 -1.23 13.99 -10.60
CA LYS A 151 -2.68 13.73 -10.61
C LYS A 151 -2.96 12.31 -10.14
N VAL A 152 -3.87 12.15 -9.19
CA VAL A 152 -4.31 10.83 -8.72
C VAL A 152 -5.78 10.68 -9.05
N ASN A 153 -6.12 9.65 -9.82
CA ASN A 153 -7.47 9.40 -10.31
C ASN A 153 -7.94 8.02 -9.86
N ILE A 154 -9.21 7.88 -9.49
CA ILE A 154 -9.85 6.56 -9.40
C ILE A 154 -10.55 6.30 -10.73
N VAL A 155 -10.09 5.29 -11.47
CA VAL A 155 -10.55 4.97 -12.82
C VAL A 155 -11.39 3.70 -12.90
N GLY A 156 -11.38 2.88 -11.84
CA GLY A 156 -12.14 1.64 -11.81
C GLY A 156 -12.48 1.16 -10.41
N TRP A 157 -13.45 0.26 -10.35
CA TRP A 157 -13.96 -0.37 -9.14
C TRP A 157 -14.20 -1.86 -9.38
N ALA A 158 -13.61 -2.70 -8.55
CA ALA A 158 -13.93 -4.11 -8.43
C ALA A 158 -14.84 -4.34 -7.23
N VAL A 159 -15.99 -4.98 -7.45
CA VAL A 159 -16.99 -5.28 -6.44
C VAL A 159 -17.48 -6.72 -6.55
N ARG A 160 -17.98 -7.31 -5.46
CA ARG A 160 -18.58 -8.67 -5.51
C ARG A 160 -19.87 -8.70 -6.34
N ASP A 161 -20.65 -7.61 -6.27
CA ASP A 161 -21.89 -7.42 -7.01
C ASP A 161 -21.98 -5.93 -7.45
N LYS A 162 -22.34 -5.69 -8.71
CA LYS A 162 -22.53 -4.32 -9.24
C LYS A 162 -23.61 -3.56 -8.48
N ALA A 163 -24.59 -4.25 -7.91
CA ALA A 163 -25.66 -3.63 -7.11
C ALA A 163 -25.13 -2.89 -5.87
N LEU A 164 -23.92 -3.21 -5.40
CA LEU A 164 -23.27 -2.48 -4.30
C LEU A 164 -22.89 -1.05 -4.69
N LEU A 165 -22.75 -0.75 -5.98
CA LEU A 165 -22.42 0.58 -6.49
C LEU A 165 -23.69 1.38 -6.76
N GLN A 166 -24.20 2.07 -5.75
CA GLN A 166 -25.37 2.94 -5.92
C GLN A 166 -25.02 4.26 -6.62
N GLY A 167 -25.93 4.76 -7.46
CA GLY A 167 -25.74 5.98 -8.25
C GLY A 167 -24.96 5.74 -9.55
N SER A 168 -24.48 6.82 -10.17
CA SER A 168 -23.77 6.74 -11.44
C SER A 168 -22.40 6.08 -11.29
N THR A 169 -22.04 5.26 -12.26
CA THR A 169 -20.70 4.69 -12.47
C THR A 169 -20.08 5.17 -13.78
N ALA A 170 -20.64 6.22 -14.38
CA ALA A 170 -20.15 6.76 -15.64
C ALA A 170 -18.67 7.17 -15.53
N GLY A 171 -17.87 6.76 -16.51
CA GLY A 171 -16.43 7.02 -16.55
C GLY A 171 -15.59 6.07 -15.69
N LEU A 172 -16.19 5.12 -14.96
CA LEU A 172 -15.49 4.10 -14.18
C LEU A 172 -15.54 2.75 -14.89
N ASP A 173 -14.42 2.03 -14.89
CA ASP A 173 -14.40 0.62 -15.28
C ASP A 173 -14.88 -0.25 -14.10
N ILE A 174 -15.99 -0.94 -14.29
CA ILE A 174 -16.61 -1.77 -13.23
C ILE A 174 -16.31 -3.24 -13.45
N TYR A 175 -15.62 -3.84 -12.49
CA TYR A 175 -15.22 -5.24 -12.48
C TYR A 175 -16.02 -6.02 -11.43
N THR A 176 -16.38 -7.26 -11.77
CA THR A 176 -17.02 -8.22 -10.85
C THR A 176 -16.24 -9.53 -10.74
N ASN A 177 -15.04 -9.55 -11.30
CA ASN A 177 -14.16 -10.70 -11.22
C ASN A 177 -13.58 -10.81 -9.81
N LYS A 178 -13.11 -12.00 -9.46
CA LYS A 178 -12.46 -12.29 -8.19
C LYS A 178 -11.10 -12.92 -8.45
N ASP A 179 -10.14 -12.64 -7.59
CA ASP A 179 -8.86 -13.33 -7.60
C ASP A 179 -8.97 -14.76 -7.05
N GLY A 180 -7.83 -15.45 -6.95
CA GLY A 180 -7.77 -16.82 -6.41
C GLY A 180 -8.24 -16.98 -4.96
N SER A 181 -8.30 -15.87 -4.20
CA SER A 181 -8.78 -15.82 -2.82
C SER A 181 -10.25 -15.39 -2.73
N GLY A 182 -10.93 -15.20 -3.86
CA GLY A 182 -12.33 -14.78 -3.90
C GLY A 182 -12.53 -13.28 -3.62
N ILE A 183 -11.48 -12.47 -3.66
CA ILE A 183 -11.52 -11.03 -3.41
C ILE A 183 -11.81 -10.31 -4.73
N PRO A 184 -12.74 -9.33 -4.79
CA PRO A 184 -12.99 -8.57 -6.00
C PRO A 184 -11.72 -8.01 -6.61
N GLU A 185 -11.50 -8.24 -7.90
CA GLU A 185 -10.25 -7.96 -8.59
C GLU A 185 -10.48 -7.07 -9.81
N CYS A 186 -9.69 -5.98 -9.90
CA CYS A 186 -9.60 -5.16 -11.09
C CYS A 186 -8.85 -5.92 -12.18
N ALA A 187 -9.21 -5.76 -13.46
CA ALA A 187 -8.66 -6.60 -14.53
C ALA A 187 -7.11 -6.63 -14.54
N PRO A 188 -6.47 -7.80 -14.28
CA PRO A 188 -5.01 -7.89 -14.23
C PRO A 188 -4.32 -7.43 -15.51
N ALA A 189 -4.96 -7.64 -16.67
CA ALA A 189 -4.47 -7.17 -17.96
C ALA A 189 -4.36 -5.64 -18.10
N CYS A 190 -4.98 -4.88 -17.19
CA CYS A 190 -4.94 -3.42 -17.13
C CYS A 190 -4.07 -2.90 -15.96
N GLY A 191 -3.60 -3.75 -15.05
CA GLY A 191 -2.85 -3.32 -13.88
C GLY A 191 -1.35 -3.26 -14.13
N ARG A 192 -0.70 -2.16 -13.75
CA ARG A 192 0.76 -1.98 -13.85
C ARG A 192 1.55 -3.05 -13.09
N PHE A 193 1.05 -3.48 -11.93
CA PHE A 193 1.64 -4.60 -11.17
C PHE A 193 1.87 -5.86 -12.02
N PHE A 194 0.90 -6.20 -12.88
CA PHE A 194 0.95 -7.39 -13.74
C PHE A 194 1.65 -7.13 -15.08
N ASN A 195 1.72 -5.88 -15.52
CA ASN A 195 2.25 -5.48 -16.83
C ASN A 195 3.42 -4.48 -16.65
N GLN A 196 4.44 -4.88 -15.91
CA GLN A 196 5.59 -4.01 -15.57
C GLN A 196 6.44 -3.61 -16.78
N ASN A 197 6.29 -4.32 -17.89
CA ASN A 197 6.88 -3.97 -19.19
C ASN A 197 6.12 -2.84 -19.93
N GLY A 198 4.98 -2.38 -19.38
CA GLY A 198 4.12 -1.36 -20.00
C GLY A 198 3.26 -1.87 -21.16
N ASP A 199 3.18 -3.18 -21.37
CA ASP A 199 2.33 -3.77 -22.42
C ASP A 199 0.89 -3.92 -21.91
N TYR A 200 0.04 -3.00 -22.33
CA TYR A 200 -1.40 -3.03 -22.04
C TYR A 200 -2.25 -3.48 -23.23
N SER A 201 -1.67 -4.16 -24.22
CA SER A 201 -2.39 -4.65 -25.40
C SER A 201 -3.56 -5.58 -25.06
N ARG A 202 -3.49 -6.24 -23.89
CA ARG A 202 -4.53 -7.13 -23.36
C ARG A 202 -5.57 -6.40 -22.50
N CYS A 203 -5.34 -5.12 -22.17
CA CYS A 203 -6.35 -4.33 -21.49
C CYS A 203 -7.46 -3.98 -22.49
N PRO A 204 -8.75 -4.27 -22.23
CA PRO A 204 -9.83 -4.03 -23.19
C PRO A 204 -9.94 -2.58 -23.68
N GLY A 205 -9.52 -1.62 -22.86
CA GLY A 205 -9.46 -0.19 -23.21
C GLY A 205 -8.06 0.31 -23.59
N GLY A 206 -7.11 -0.60 -23.79
CA GLY A 206 -5.70 -0.31 -24.07
C GLY A 206 -5.00 0.46 -22.96
N ALA A 207 -3.83 1.00 -23.28
CA ALA A 207 -3.01 1.76 -22.35
C ALA A 207 -3.73 2.99 -21.76
N ALA A 208 -4.71 3.58 -22.45
CA ALA A 208 -5.44 4.73 -21.90
C ALA A 208 -6.35 4.37 -20.71
N ARG A 209 -6.66 3.08 -20.53
CA ARG A 209 -7.55 2.57 -19.47
C ARG A 209 -6.84 1.70 -18.45
N HIS A 210 -5.50 1.74 -18.42
CA HIS A 210 -4.72 1.05 -17.39
C HIS A 210 -4.84 1.73 -16.02
N TYR A 211 -4.56 0.98 -14.97
CA TYR A 211 -4.36 1.52 -13.62
C TYR A 211 -2.96 1.15 -13.12
N ASP A 212 -2.36 2.07 -12.36
CA ASP A 212 -1.04 1.95 -11.77
C ASP A 212 -1.09 1.19 -10.45
N GLN A 213 -2.08 1.52 -9.61
CA GLN A 213 -2.16 1.05 -8.23
C GLN A 213 -3.57 0.60 -7.87
N SER A 214 -3.70 -0.26 -6.87
CA SER A 214 -4.98 -0.71 -6.33
C SER A 214 -5.18 -0.16 -4.92
N LEU A 215 -6.38 0.37 -4.64
CA LEU A 215 -6.80 0.69 -3.28
C LEU A 215 -7.79 -0.36 -2.81
N TRP A 216 -7.37 -1.23 -1.90
CA TRP A 216 -8.22 -2.27 -1.34
C TRP A 216 -8.84 -1.77 -0.05
N LEU A 217 -10.16 -1.81 0.01
CA LEU A 217 -10.94 -1.46 1.19
C LEU A 217 -11.58 -2.75 1.69
N THR A 218 -11.01 -3.30 2.75
CA THR A 218 -11.29 -4.65 3.23
C THR A 218 -12.07 -4.64 4.54
N ASP A 219 -13.21 -5.34 4.58
CA ASP A 219 -13.98 -5.53 5.82
C ASP A 219 -13.16 -6.22 6.92
N GLY A 220 -13.20 -5.65 8.12
CA GLY A 220 -12.64 -6.27 9.32
C GLY A 220 -11.11 -6.29 9.40
N MET A 221 -10.40 -5.68 8.44
CA MET A 221 -8.96 -5.48 8.53
C MET A 221 -8.65 -4.33 9.49
N SER A 222 -7.74 -4.57 10.44
CA SER A 222 -7.42 -3.62 11.51
C SER A 222 -6.14 -2.81 11.27
N GLY A 223 -5.31 -3.21 10.32
CA GLY A 223 -4.06 -2.56 9.94
C GLY A 223 -4.00 -2.16 8.47
N GLY A 224 -2.79 -2.13 7.92
CA GLY A 224 -2.53 -1.85 6.51
C GLY A 224 -1.56 -2.84 5.88
N ALA A 225 -1.47 -2.78 4.55
CA ALA A 225 -0.41 -3.38 3.77
C ALA A 225 -0.19 -2.53 2.51
N GLY A 226 1.06 -2.39 2.08
CA GLY A 226 1.45 -1.40 1.09
C GLY A 226 2.63 -1.87 0.27
N GLY A 227 2.62 -1.54 -1.02
CA GLY A 227 3.72 -1.91 -1.90
C GLY A 227 3.56 -1.34 -3.31
N ASP A 228 4.26 -1.93 -4.26
CA ASP A 228 4.20 -1.51 -5.67
C ASP A 228 2.82 -1.71 -6.30
N TRP A 229 2.03 -2.67 -5.81
CA TRP A 229 0.67 -2.94 -6.26
C TRP A 229 -0.37 -1.92 -5.75
N GLY A 230 -0.03 -1.10 -4.75
CA GLY A 230 -0.93 -0.14 -4.12
C GLY A 230 -1.03 -0.32 -2.61
N GLN A 231 -2.23 -0.11 -2.05
CA GLN A 231 -2.48 -0.14 -0.61
C GLN A 231 -3.73 -0.96 -0.29
N ARG A 232 -3.71 -1.65 0.85
CA ARG A 232 -4.85 -2.36 1.43
C ARG A 232 -5.01 -1.93 2.87
N ILE A 233 -6.21 -1.51 3.23
CA ILE A 233 -6.54 -1.01 4.56
C ILE A 233 -7.96 -1.43 4.95
N GLY A 234 -8.24 -1.40 6.25
CA GLY A 234 -9.59 -1.58 6.77
C GLY A 234 -10.60 -0.62 6.13
N ARG A 235 -11.67 -1.16 5.55
CA ARG A 235 -12.74 -0.34 4.96
C ARG A 235 -13.38 0.52 6.02
N GLU A 236 -13.71 -0.05 7.19
CA GLU A 236 -14.37 0.68 8.27
C GLU A 236 -13.51 1.86 8.75
N TYR A 237 -12.21 1.63 8.92
CA TYR A 237 -11.24 2.65 9.25
C TYR A 237 -11.21 3.76 8.18
N PHE A 238 -11.01 3.40 6.90
CA PHE A 238 -10.91 4.38 5.83
C PHE A 238 -12.18 5.20 5.67
N MET A 239 -13.34 4.53 5.70
CA MET A 239 -14.64 5.17 5.58
C MET A 239 -14.92 6.09 6.77
N GLY A 240 -14.52 5.71 7.99
CA GLY A 240 -14.58 6.56 9.17
C GLY A 240 -13.63 7.77 9.11
N ALA A 241 -12.53 7.65 8.37
CA ALA A 241 -11.51 8.69 8.20
C ALA A 241 -11.74 9.60 6.98
N LEU A 242 -12.85 9.48 6.23
CA LEU A 242 -13.11 10.29 5.03
C LEU A 242 -13.18 11.81 5.27
N ASN A 243 -13.38 12.23 6.52
CA ASN A 243 -13.39 13.64 6.92
C ASN A 243 -12.14 14.05 7.71
N SER A 244 -11.23 13.10 7.96
CA SER A 244 -9.99 13.37 8.69
C SER A 244 -8.99 14.07 7.78
N GLU A 245 -8.20 14.97 8.36
CA GLU A 245 -7.10 15.60 7.62
C GLU A 245 -6.07 14.54 7.18
N ASN A 246 -5.72 13.62 8.08
CA ASN A 246 -4.75 12.56 7.85
C ASN A 246 -5.42 11.20 8.01
N VAL A 247 -5.24 10.35 7.01
CA VAL A 247 -5.60 8.93 7.04
C VAL A 247 -4.31 8.15 7.30
N HIS A 248 -3.86 8.13 8.55
CA HIS A 248 -2.48 7.79 8.89
C HIS A 248 -2.02 6.39 8.48
N ILE A 249 -2.89 5.36 8.55
CA ILE A 249 -2.54 4.02 8.04
C ILE A 249 -2.30 4.11 6.53
N LEU A 250 -3.20 4.75 5.79
CA LEU A 250 -3.01 4.95 4.35
C LEU A 250 -1.73 5.76 4.04
N LEU A 251 -1.40 6.78 4.83
CA LEU A 251 -0.17 7.55 4.64
C LEU A 251 1.08 6.69 4.83
N HIS A 252 1.06 5.79 5.81
CA HIS A 252 2.12 4.81 6.03
C HIS A 252 2.24 3.83 4.86
N GLU A 253 1.13 3.19 4.45
CA GLU A 253 1.14 2.22 3.34
C GLU A 253 1.59 2.83 2.01
N MET A 254 1.26 4.10 1.77
CA MET A 254 1.76 4.84 0.61
C MET A 254 3.29 4.95 0.62
N GLY A 255 3.93 5.03 1.80
CA GLY A 255 5.38 5.10 1.94
C GLY A 255 6.08 3.89 1.33
N HIS A 256 5.58 2.68 1.59
CA HIS A 256 6.13 1.44 1.01
C HIS A 256 6.06 1.42 -0.52
N THR A 257 5.00 1.96 -1.11
CA THR A 257 4.90 2.14 -2.57
C THR A 257 6.10 2.93 -3.13
N TYR A 258 6.67 3.85 -2.36
CA TYR A 258 7.85 4.64 -2.73
C TYR A 258 9.17 4.15 -2.12
N GLY A 259 9.18 2.92 -1.61
CA GLY A 259 10.39 2.25 -1.10
C GLY A 259 10.76 2.61 0.34
N LEU A 260 9.88 3.27 1.10
CA LEU A 260 10.17 3.53 2.51
C LEU A 260 10.00 2.23 3.32
N ASP A 261 11.00 1.92 4.15
CA ASP A 261 11.02 0.73 5.02
C ASP A 261 10.07 0.88 6.22
N ASP A 262 9.73 -0.28 6.78
CA ASP A 262 9.19 -0.42 8.13
C ASP A 262 10.24 -0.26 9.23
N PHE A 263 9.80 0.16 10.41
CA PHE A 263 10.66 0.39 11.57
C PHE A 263 10.12 -0.29 12.84
N TYR A 264 10.15 -1.62 12.88
CA TYR A 264 9.60 -2.40 14.01
C TYR A 264 10.62 -2.79 15.08
N ASP A 265 11.83 -3.14 14.65
CA ASP A 265 12.90 -3.72 15.46
C ASP A 265 14.04 -2.74 15.73
N TRP A 266 14.07 -1.62 15.00
CA TRP A 266 15.08 -0.59 15.14
C TRP A 266 14.53 0.80 14.77
N THR A 267 15.14 1.85 15.34
CA THR A 267 14.85 3.25 14.99
C THR A 267 16.15 4.05 14.82
N PRO A 268 16.18 5.02 13.88
CA PRO A 268 17.34 5.86 13.67
C PRO A 268 17.61 6.79 14.86
N THR A 269 18.88 7.13 15.05
CA THR A 269 19.35 7.85 16.24
C THR A 269 18.64 9.20 16.39
N GLY A 270 18.00 9.40 17.54
CA GLY A 270 17.39 10.67 17.91
C GLY A 270 16.00 10.92 17.29
N ILE A 271 15.49 10.02 16.45
CA ILE A 271 14.15 10.14 15.86
C ILE A 271 13.22 9.14 16.56
N LYS A 272 12.10 9.64 17.08
CA LYS A 272 11.18 8.85 17.91
C LYS A 272 9.75 8.77 17.39
N ASN A 273 9.35 9.69 16.50
CA ASN A 273 7.98 9.75 15.96
C ASN A 273 8.05 10.16 14.49
N PHE A 274 7.56 9.31 13.60
CA PHE A 274 7.49 9.52 12.15
C PHE A 274 6.54 8.50 11.53
N ILE A 275 5.94 8.78 10.37
CA ILE A 275 4.81 7.98 9.85
C ILE A 275 5.23 6.54 9.56
N MET A 276 6.46 6.30 9.09
CA MET A 276 6.97 4.97 8.79
C MET A 276 7.34 4.14 10.03
N LEU A 277 7.37 4.76 11.22
CA LEU A 277 7.32 4.05 12.48
C LEU A 277 5.84 3.94 12.88
N ALA A 278 5.20 2.86 12.43
CA ALA A 278 3.78 2.61 12.61
C ALA A 278 3.32 2.87 14.05
N GLY A 279 2.18 3.55 14.21
CA GLY A 279 1.66 3.93 15.52
C GLY A 279 2.37 5.10 16.24
N SER A 280 3.45 5.67 15.69
CA SER A 280 4.16 6.78 16.37
C SER A 280 3.73 8.18 15.91
N SER A 281 3.17 8.31 14.71
CA SER A 281 2.73 9.60 14.15
C SER A 281 1.41 9.48 13.39
N GLN A 282 0.56 10.50 13.48
CA GLN A 282 -0.68 10.60 12.69
C GLN A 282 -0.48 11.31 11.34
N SER A 283 0.72 11.82 11.06
CA SER A 283 1.01 12.61 9.86
C SER A 283 2.44 12.37 9.37
N ILE A 284 2.67 12.62 8.08
CA ILE A 284 4.02 12.70 7.49
C ILE A 284 4.80 13.80 8.21
N THR A 285 5.91 13.43 8.84
CA THR A 285 6.82 14.33 9.54
C THR A 285 7.90 14.88 8.60
N GLU A 286 8.72 15.81 9.10
CA GLU A 286 9.89 16.27 8.34
C GLU A 286 10.87 15.14 8.03
N PHE A 287 11.06 14.21 8.96
CA PHE A 287 11.95 13.07 8.75
C PHE A 287 11.46 12.19 7.60
N ASP A 288 10.16 11.87 7.56
CA ASP A 288 9.53 11.10 6.47
C ASP A 288 9.70 11.78 5.11
N GLY A 289 9.46 13.09 5.06
CA GLY A 289 9.65 13.89 3.86
C GLY A 289 11.08 13.85 3.32
N TRP A 290 12.07 13.89 4.21
CA TRP A 290 13.47 13.74 3.80
C TRP A 290 13.86 12.32 3.42
N MET A 291 13.27 11.29 4.02
CA MET A 291 13.43 9.90 3.56
C MET A 291 12.91 9.76 2.11
N LEU A 292 11.72 10.30 1.82
CA LEU A 292 11.16 10.32 0.46
C LEU A 292 12.07 11.07 -0.53
N ARG A 293 12.62 12.22 -0.12
CA ARG A 293 13.59 12.99 -0.94
C ARG A 293 14.87 12.22 -1.20
N ASN A 294 15.35 11.43 -0.24
CA ASN A 294 16.57 10.64 -0.41
C ASN A 294 16.36 9.57 -1.48
N TRP A 295 15.22 8.87 -1.42
CA TRP A 295 14.82 7.91 -2.44
C TRP A 295 14.76 8.53 -3.84
N TRP A 296 14.12 9.70 -3.98
CA TRP A 296 14.15 10.42 -5.26
C TRP A 296 15.57 10.77 -5.69
N TYR A 297 16.38 11.34 -4.79
CA TYR A 297 17.75 11.77 -5.07
C TYR A 297 18.62 10.61 -5.63
N GLU A 298 18.60 9.46 -4.96
CA GLU A 298 19.41 8.30 -5.33
C GLU A 298 18.85 7.58 -6.56
N LEU A 299 17.55 7.26 -6.56
CA LEU A 299 16.93 6.49 -7.62
C LEU A 299 16.93 7.24 -8.94
N SER A 300 16.58 8.53 -8.95
CA SER A 300 16.53 9.32 -10.19
C SER A 300 17.87 9.41 -10.90
N ARG A 301 18.98 9.51 -10.16
CA ARG A 301 20.35 9.46 -10.72
C ARG A 301 20.66 8.10 -11.28
N LYS A 302 20.38 7.03 -10.52
CA LYS A 302 20.60 5.65 -10.97
C LYS A 302 19.79 5.31 -12.22
N ARG A 303 18.60 5.91 -12.36
CA ARG A 303 17.69 5.76 -13.49
C ARG A 303 17.99 6.68 -14.68
N GLY A 304 18.83 7.70 -14.49
CA GLY A 304 19.08 8.72 -15.51
C GLY A 304 17.92 9.72 -15.71
N TRP A 305 17.01 9.85 -14.73
CA TRP A 305 15.88 10.79 -14.80
C TRP A 305 16.26 12.25 -14.54
N GLN A 306 17.53 12.51 -14.17
CA GLN A 306 18.02 13.86 -13.89
C GLN A 306 18.27 14.70 -15.16
N SER A 307 18.35 14.09 -16.35
CA SER A 307 18.51 14.81 -17.61
C SER A 307 17.15 15.13 -18.23
N GLY A 308 16.66 16.35 -18.05
CA GLY A 308 15.36 16.77 -18.61
C GLY A 308 14.84 18.15 -18.20
N SER A 309 15.60 18.98 -17.49
CA SER A 309 15.17 20.31 -17.03
C SER A 309 15.13 21.39 -18.13
N GLY A 310 15.01 20.99 -19.41
CA GLY A 310 14.69 21.87 -20.54
C GLY A 310 13.40 21.39 -21.21
N GLY A 311 12.37 22.23 -21.20
CA GLY A 311 11.04 21.89 -21.71
C GLY A 311 11.05 21.39 -23.15
N SER A 312 10.55 20.17 -23.35
CA SER A 312 9.77 19.64 -24.47
C SER A 312 9.69 18.14 -24.29
N ALA A 313 8.46 17.61 -24.19
CA ALA A 313 8.22 16.18 -24.10
C ALA A 313 8.88 15.44 -25.28
N PRO A 314 9.60 14.33 -25.08
CA PRO A 314 9.98 13.47 -26.18
C PRO A 314 8.73 12.75 -26.71
N PRO A 315 8.57 12.60 -28.05
CA PRO A 315 7.48 11.84 -28.61
C PRO A 315 7.62 10.34 -28.25
N PRO A 316 6.53 9.56 -28.29
CA PRO A 316 6.58 8.13 -28.01
C PRO A 316 7.52 7.46 -29.02
N ALA A 317 8.52 6.74 -28.51
CA ALA A 317 9.43 5.96 -29.35
C ALA A 317 8.64 4.85 -30.06
N ALA A 318 8.64 4.92 -31.39
CA ALA A 318 8.10 3.88 -32.26
C ALA A 318 8.93 2.61 -32.13
N VAL A 319 8.23 1.49 -31.93
CA VAL A 319 8.78 0.14 -31.82
C VAL A 319 9.38 -0.27 -33.17
N THR A 320 10.68 -0.56 -33.20
CA THR A 320 11.32 -1.22 -34.34
C THR A 320 11.70 -2.63 -33.91
N ALA A 321 11.04 -3.62 -34.51
CA ALA A 321 11.29 -5.04 -34.31
C ALA A 321 12.41 -5.52 -35.26
N THR A 322 13.34 -6.35 -34.76
CA THR A 322 14.18 -7.28 -35.56
C THR A 322 15.03 -8.19 -34.65
N PRO A 323 15.58 -9.33 -35.13
CA PRO A 323 14.89 -10.61 -35.27
C PRO A 323 15.50 -11.73 -34.39
N THR A 324 14.76 -12.83 -34.34
CA THR A 324 15.01 -14.08 -33.61
C THR A 324 16.25 -14.85 -34.10
N THR A 325 17.04 -15.37 -33.16
CA THR A 325 18.00 -16.48 -33.40
C THR A 325 17.81 -17.59 -32.36
N THR A 326 17.49 -18.78 -32.86
CA THR A 326 17.30 -20.05 -32.15
C THR A 326 18.59 -20.87 -32.09
N ARG A 327 18.98 -21.39 -30.92
CA ARG A 327 19.70 -22.70 -30.75
C ARG A 327 19.83 -23.11 -29.26
N PRO A 328 20.18 -24.37 -28.93
CA PRO A 328 19.26 -25.36 -28.40
C PRO A 328 19.52 -25.75 -26.92
N ALA A 329 18.54 -26.49 -26.38
CA ALA A 329 18.47 -27.02 -25.03
C ALA A 329 19.68 -27.88 -24.62
N ALA A 330 20.15 -27.68 -23.39
CA ALA A 330 21.07 -28.56 -22.68
C ALA A 330 20.36 -29.14 -21.45
N THR A 331 20.29 -30.47 -21.41
CA THR A 331 19.75 -31.30 -20.34
C THR A 331 20.73 -31.38 -19.19
N THR A 332 20.31 -31.08 -17.96
CA THR A 332 21.06 -31.41 -16.74
C THR A 332 20.17 -31.94 -15.64
N THR A 333 20.58 -33.08 -15.09
CA THR A 333 19.89 -33.96 -14.15
C THR A 333 19.92 -33.46 -12.71
N ARG A 334 18.78 -33.67 -12.03
CA ARG A 334 18.48 -33.41 -10.61
C ARG A 334 19.20 -34.39 -9.66
N PRO A 335 19.72 -33.95 -8.51
CA PRO A 335 19.84 -34.78 -7.31
C PRO A 335 18.70 -34.50 -6.32
N ALA A 336 18.21 -35.56 -5.68
CA ALA A 336 17.18 -35.55 -4.67
C ALA A 336 17.75 -35.20 -3.29
N THR A 337 17.02 -34.40 -2.50
CA THR A 337 17.34 -34.12 -1.10
C THR A 337 16.23 -34.63 -0.20
N THR A 338 16.63 -35.43 0.78
CA THR A 338 15.84 -36.20 1.73
C THR A 338 15.22 -35.32 2.82
N THR A 339 13.94 -35.51 3.10
CA THR A 339 13.17 -34.84 4.15
C THR A 339 13.30 -35.61 5.47
N THR A 340 13.70 -34.94 6.55
CA THR A 340 13.71 -35.52 7.91
C THR A 340 12.73 -34.73 8.79
N ALA A 341 11.68 -35.41 9.27
CA ALA A 341 10.64 -34.84 10.13
C ALA A 341 11.11 -34.71 11.59
N ARG A 342 10.66 -33.67 12.29
CA ARG A 342 10.88 -33.43 13.73
C ARG A 342 9.53 -33.41 14.47
N PRO A 343 9.43 -33.93 15.72
CA PRO A 343 8.14 -34.23 16.36
C PRO A 343 7.48 -33.03 17.02
N ALA A 344 6.15 -33.08 17.07
CA ALA A 344 5.26 -32.13 17.73
C ALA A 344 5.11 -32.44 19.24
N THR A 345 5.05 -31.39 20.06
CA THR A 345 4.74 -31.50 21.50
C THR A 345 3.53 -30.61 21.82
N THR A 346 2.45 -31.24 22.26
CA THR A 346 1.19 -30.61 22.71
C THR A 346 1.25 -30.29 24.21
N THR A 347 0.77 -29.11 24.62
CA THR A 347 0.52 -28.81 26.04
C THR A 347 -0.80 -28.05 26.19
N ALA A 348 -1.65 -28.52 27.10
CA ALA A 348 -3.02 -28.07 27.34
C ALA A 348 -3.09 -26.80 28.22
N ARG A 349 -4.14 -25.99 28.01
CA ARG A 349 -4.42 -24.72 28.68
C ARG A 349 -5.51 -24.87 29.77
N PRO A 350 -5.39 -24.22 30.94
CA PRO A 350 -6.48 -24.17 31.92
C PRO A 350 -7.45 -23.01 31.66
N THR A 351 -8.72 -23.25 32.02
CA THR A 351 -9.87 -22.34 32.00
C THR A 351 -9.93 -21.42 33.22
N SER A 352 -10.35 -20.16 33.05
CA SER A 352 -10.86 -19.31 34.14
C SER A 352 -12.05 -18.44 33.72
N THR A 353 -13.03 -18.37 34.62
CA THR A 353 -14.36 -17.74 34.54
C THR A 353 -14.30 -16.24 34.90
N PRO A 354 -15.17 -15.35 34.37
CA PRO A 354 -15.13 -13.91 34.65
C PRO A 354 -16.00 -13.49 35.87
N PRO A 355 -15.57 -12.49 36.67
CA PRO A 355 -16.46 -11.71 37.53
C PRO A 355 -16.95 -10.39 36.88
N ALA A 356 -18.06 -9.87 37.41
CA ALA A 356 -18.95 -8.89 36.79
C ALA A 356 -18.71 -7.41 37.16
N THR A 357 -19.10 -6.54 36.21
CA THR A 357 -19.70 -5.19 36.29
C THR A 357 -19.19 -4.12 37.27
N GLY A 358 -18.71 -3.00 36.72
CA GLY A 358 -18.62 -1.68 37.38
C GLY A 358 -18.12 -0.55 36.48
N SER A 359 -19.05 0.25 35.93
CA SER A 359 -18.94 1.68 35.54
C SER A 359 -17.55 2.29 35.20
N GLY A 360 -16.85 1.76 34.19
CA GLY A 360 -15.74 2.46 33.53
C GLY A 360 -16.22 3.41 32.42
N PRO A 361 -15.38 4.37 31.96
CA PRO A 361 -15.70 5.22 30.81
C PRO A 361 -16.09 4.37 29.60
N GLU A 362 -17.09 4.78 28.82
CA GLU A 362 -17.45 4.07 27.59
C GLU A 362 -16.26 4.07 26.62
N VAL A 363 -15.97 2.91 26.04
CA VAL A 363 -14.93 2.75 25.02
C VAL A 363 -15.44 3.38 23.73
N PRO A 364 -14.74 4.38 23.15
CA PRO A 364 -15.16 4.96 21.88
C PRO A 364 -15.22 3.89 20.79
N ARG A 365 -16.01 4.13 19.73
CA ARG A 365 -16.02 3.24 18.57
C ARG A 365 -14.58 3.06 18.07
N TRP A 366 -14.19 1.82 17.81
CA TRP A 366 -12.84 1.34 17.49
C TRP A 366 -11.85 1.23 18.66
N GLY A 367 -12.24 1.51 19.90
CA GLY A 367 -11.40 1.24 21.07
C GLY A 367 -11.45 -0.24 21.51
N GLN A 368 -10.42 -0.70 22.21
CA GLN A 368 -10.40 -2.04 22.82
C GLN A 368 -11.43 -2.11 23.95
N CYS A 369 -12.23 -3.18 23.98
CA CYS A 369 -13.28 -3.42 24.96
C CYS A 369 -13.20 -4.81 25.60
N GLY A 370 -12.16 -5.58 25.29
CA GLY A 370 -11.98 -6.92 25.83
C GLY A 370 -10.69 -7.59 25.36
N GLY A 371 -10.44 -8.80 25.86
CA GLY A 371 -9.24 -9.58 25.58
C GLY A 371 -8.58 -10.15 26.85
N SER A 372 -7.90 -11.29 26.73
CA SER A 372 -7.13 -11.87 27.84
C SER A 372 -6.02 -10.90 28.28
N GLY A 373 -6.04 -10.50 29.55
CA GLY A 373 -5.12 -9.52 30.13
C GLY A 373 -5.58 -8.06 30.08
N TYR A 374 -6.70 -7.76 29.40
CA TYR A 374 -7.25 -6.41 29.32
C TYR A 374 -7.93 -6.00 30.65
N THR A 375 -7.52 -4.87 31.21
CA THR A 375 -8.04 -4.32 32.48
C THR A 375 -8.80 -3.00 32.31
N GLY A 376 -8.99 -2.54 31.07
CA GLY A 376 -9.70 -1.31 30.74
C GLY A 376 -11.23 -1.47 30.67
N PRO A 377 -11.96 -0.41 30.28
CA PRO A 377 -13.41 -0.46 30.18
C PRO A 377 -13.88 -1.42 29.10
N THR A 378 -14.97 -2.15 29.34
CA THR A 378 -15.47 -3.20 28.44
C THR A 378 -16.77 -2.83 27.72
N ARG A 379 -17.34 -1.66 28.05
CA ARG A 379 -18.61 -1.19 27.50
C ARG A 379 -18.36 -0.16 26.40
N CYS A 380 -18.80 -0.46 25.19
CA CYS A 380 -18.72 0.44 24.05
C CYS A 380 -19.68 1.62 24.17
N VAL A 381 -19.34 2.73 23.52
CA VAL A 381 -20.26 3.85 23.32
C VAL A 381 -21.54 3.38 22.62
N ALA A 382 -22.65 4.06 22.92
CA ALA A 382 -23.94 3.75 22.33
C ALA A 382 -23.85 3.67 20.79
N GLY A 383 -24.41 2.60 20.21
CA GLY A 383 -24.35 2.33 18.77
C GLY A 383 -23.13 1.53 18.29
N SER A 384 -22.31 1.02 19.21
CA SER A 384 -21.24 0.06 18.91
C SER A 384 -21.27 -1.15 19.84
N THR A 385 -20.78 -2.30 19.36
CA THR A 385 -20.79 -3.58 20.07
C THR A 385 -19.36 -4.08 20.27
N CYS A 386 -19.06 -4.59 21.46
CA CYS A 386 -17.76 -5.18 21.74
C CYS A 386 -17.64 -6.51 21.00
N THR A 387 -16.91 -6.52 19.88
CA THR A 387 -16.73 -7.67 19.00
C THR A 387 -15.38 -8.32 19.27
N VAL A 388 -15.36 -9.63 19.55
CA VAL A 388 -14.13 -10.39 19.78
C VAL A 388 -13.39 -10.58 18.46
N SER A 389 -12.13 -10.14 18.38
CA SER A 389 -11.26 -10.40 17.22
C SER A 389 -10.39 -11.64 17.46
N ASN A 390 -9.78 -11.74 18.63
CA ASN A 390 -9.02 -12.92 19.05
C ASN A 390 -9.01 -13.04 20.59
N GLN A 391 -8.35 -14.08 21.11
CA GLN A 391 -8.35 -14.37 22.55
C GLN A 391 -7.76 -13.24 23.44
N TYR A 392 -6.92 -12.37 22.87
CA TYR A 392 -6.28 -11.26 23.56
C TYR A 392 -6.91 -9.90 23.22
N TYR A 393 -7.90 -9.86 22.32
CA TYR A 393 -8.41 -8.59 21.80
C TYR A 393 -9.90 -8.62 21.36
N SER A 394 -10.69 -7.67 21.88
CA SER A 394 -12.04 -7.33 21.44
C SER A 394 -12.16 -5.82 21.22
N GLN A 395 -12.91 -5.38 20.21
CA GLN A 395 -13.03 -3.98 19.81
C GLN A 395 -14.49 -3.52 19.68
N CYS A 396 -14.76 -2.25 19.98
CA CYS A 396 -16.07 -1.64 19.75
C CYS A 396 -16.32 -1.37 18.27
N LEU A 397 -17.19 -2.15 17.62
CA LEU A 397 -17.53 -2.00 16.20
C LEU A 397 -18.93 -1.46 15.96
#